data_AF-A0A0A0R933-F1
#
_entry.id   AF-A0A0A0R933-F1
#
_cell.length_a   1.000
_cell.length_b   1.000
_cell.length_c   1.000
_cell.angle_alpha   90.00
_cell.angle_beta   90.00
_cell.angle_gamma   90.00
#
_symmetry.space_group_name_H-M   'P 1'
#
loop_
_entity.id
_entity.type
_entity.pdbx_description
1 polymer ?
#
loop_
_entity_poly.entity_id
_entity_poly.type
_entity_poly.pdbx_seq_one_letter_code
_entity_poly.pdbx_strand_id
1 'polypeptide(L)'
;VDEALAGYATHIEVTLLPGDGVRVVDDGRGIPVAEHPTEHRSTLEVVMTVLHAGVKFGGGGYSVSGGLHGVGISVVNALSTRVDTVVRRDGHVWRQSFHDGGAPIAPIEMGEATDETGTSQTFWPDPEIFETTRFDFETLRQRFQQVAFLNKGLTITLTDER
;
A
#
# COMPACT_ATOMS: atom_id res chain seq x y z
N VAL A 1 -7.09 4.15 -4.06
CA VAL A 1 -8.51 4.55 -4.27
C VAL A 1 -8.94 5.60 -3.25
N ASP A 2 -8.80 5.37 -1.94
CA ASP A 2 -9.17 6.39 -0.93
C ASP A 2 -8.44 7.73 -1.13
N GLU A 3 -7.17 7.72 -1.55
CA GLU A 3 -6.46 8.95 -1.95
C GLU A 3 -7.11 9.66 -3.14
N ALA A 4 -7.66 8.92 -4.10
CA ALA A 4 -8.36 9.49 -5.25
C ALA A 4 -9.72 10.08 -4.83
N LEU A 5 -10.46 9.41 -3.94
CA LEU A 5 -11.70 9.94 -3.35
C LEU A 5 -11.46 11.23 -2.56
N ALA A 6 -10.29 11.35 -1.93
CA ALA A 6 -9.87 12.58 -1.25
C ALA A 6 -9.28 13.65 -2.19
N GLY A 7 -9.16 13.35 -3.49
CA GLY A 7 -8.68 14.30 -4.50
C GLY A 7 -7.16 14.42 -4.63
N TYR A 8 -6.40 13.46 -4.09
CA TYR A 8 -4.93 13.50 -4.08
C TYR A 8 -4.27 12.52 -5.05
N ALA A 9 -4.98 11.51 -5.53
CA ALA A 9 -4.46 10.53 -6.49
C ALA A 9 -5.29 10.54 -7.78
N THR A 10 -4.62 10.40 -8.92
CA THR A 10 -5.23 10.30 -10.25
C THR A 10 -4.89 8.99 -10.96
N HIS A 11 -3.84 8.30 -10.51
CA HIS A 11 -3.36 7.07 -11.13
C HIS A 11 -3.02 6.00 -10.10
N ILE A 12 -3.44 4.77 -10.40
CA ILE A 12 -2.99 3.57 -9.69
C ILE A 12 -2.44 2.59 -10.73
N GLU A 13 -1.24 2.11 -10.51
CA GLU A 13 -0.61 1.07 -11.32
C GLU A 13 -0.51 -0.23 -10.52
N VAL A 14 -1.02 -1.31 -11.10
CA VAL A 14 -0.95 -2.66 -10.55
C VAL A 14 -0.16 -3.53 -11.50
N THR A 15 0.91 -4.14 -11.01
CA THR A 15 1.81 -4.99 -11.81
C THR A 15 1.88 -6.38 -11.18
N LEU A 16 1.53 -7.41 -11.95
CA LEU A 16 1.77 -8.81 -11.59
C LEU A 16 3.21 -9.14 -11.96
N LEU A 17 4.03 -9.44 -10.97
CA LEU A 17 5.47 -9.63 -11.12
C LEU A 17 5.81 -11.12 -11.32
N PRO A 18 6.95 -11.43 -11.96
CA PRO A 18 7.56 -12.75 -11.85
C PRO A 18 7.70 -13.20 -10.39
N GLY A 19 7.48 -14.50 -10.13
CA GLY A 19 7.53 -15.05 -8.76
C GLY A 19 6.28 -14.78 -7.93
N ASP A 20 5.13 -14.60 -8.57
CA ASP A 20 3.79 -14.43 -7.94
C ASP A 20 3.66 -13.23 -6.99
N GLY A 21 4.54 -12.23 -7.13
CA GLY A 21 4.42 -10.96 -6.45
C GLY A 21 3.42 -10.03 -7.13
N VAL A 22 2.89 -9.07 -6.38
CA VAL A 22 2.13 -7.95 -6.96
C VAL A 22 2.67 -6.63 -6.42
N ARG A 23 2.78 -5.65 -7.31
CA ARG A 23 3.11 -4.27 -6.97
C ARG A 23 1.90 -3.39 -7.22
N VAL A 24 1.60 -2.52 -6.26
CA VAL A 24 0.59 -1.47 -6.38
C VAL A 24 1.26 -0.13 -6.13
N VAL A 25 1.16 0.80 -7.07
CA VAL A 25 1.71 2.15 -6.97
C VAL A 25 0.58 3.16 -7.12
N ASP A 26 0.52 4.16 -6.25
CA ASP A 26 -0.34 5.33 -6.40
C ASP A 26 0.46 6.63 -6.39
N ASP A 27 -0.12 7.68 -6.95
CA ASP A 27 0.37 9.06 -6.97
C ASP A 27 -0.23 9.93 -5.84
N GLY A 28 -0.70 9.29 -4.76
CA GLY A 28 -1.33 10.00 -3.63
C GLY A 28 -0.33 10.74 -2.75
N ARG A 29 -0.75 11.12 -1.54
CA ARG A 29 0.07 11.90 -0.58
C ARG A 29 1.25 11.13 0.01
N GLY A 30 1.31 9.81 -0.14
CA GLY A 30 2.25 8.95 0.59
C GLY A 30 1.82 8.68 2.04
N ILE A 31 2.06 7.47 2.53
CA ILE A 31 1.87 7.13 3.96
C ILE A 31 2.76 8.04 4.82
N PRO A 32 2.29 8.58 5.97
CA PRO A 32 3.14 9.37 6.84
C PRO A 32 4.37 8.58 7.34
N VAL A 33 5.54 9.22 7.33
CA VAL A 33 6.83 8.59 7.69
C VAL A 33 7.41 9.11 9.01
N ALA A 34 6.91 10.24 9.50
CA ALA A 34 7.32 10.83 10.77
C ALA A 34 7.08 9.87 11.94
N GLU A 35 7.85 10.05 13.02
CA GLU A 35 7.68 9.30 14.26
C GLU A 35 6.25 9.44 14.78
N HIS A 36 5.64 8.30 15.12
CA HIS A 36 4.32 8.25 15.71
C HIS A 36 4.40 8.64 17.20
N PRO A 37 3.60 9.61 17.67
CA PRO A 37 3.81 10.29 18.95
C PRO A 37 3.72 9.38 20.18
N THR A 38 3.00 8.25 20.09
CA THR A 38 2.83 7.30 21.20
C THR A 38 3.55 5.97 21.00
N GLU A 39 3.93 5.64 19.76
CA GLU A 39 4.54 4.34 19.44
C GLU A 39 6.06 4.45 19.31
N HIS A 40 6.60 5.67 19.22
CA HIS A 40 8.04 5.97 19.17
C HIS A 40 8.80 5.23 18.06
N ARG A 41 8.11 5.00 16.94
CA ARG A 41 8.61 4.44 15.67
C ARG A 41 7.89 5.11 14.51
N SER A 42 8.35 4.90 13.28
CA SER A 42 7.76 5.57 12.11
C SER A 42 6.27 5.25 11.97
N THR A 43 5.47 6.23 11.56
CA THR A 43 4.03 6.03 11.33
C THR A 43 3.79 4.98 10.23
N LEU A 44 4.71 4.87 9.26
CA LEU A 44 4.72 3.80 8.27
C LEU A 44 4.77 2.43 8.95
N GLU A 45 5.74 2.20 9.83
CA GLU A 45 5.88 0.93 10.55
C GLU A 45 4.64 0.62 11.40
N VAL A 46 4.09 1.62 12.08
CA VAL A 46 2.86 1.45 12.88
C VAL A 46 1.71 0.97 12.01
N VAL A 47 1.46 1.60 10.86
CA VAL A 47 0.39 1.21 9.93
C VAL A 47 0.62 -0.20 9.35
N MET A 48 1.87 -0.60 9.15
CA MET A 48 2.22 -1.92 8.62
C MET A 48 2.14 -3.04 9.66
N THR A 49 2.27 -2.74 10.96
CA THR A 49 2.47 -3.77 12.00
C THR A 49 1.41 -3.78 13.11
N VAL A 50 0.63 -2.71 13.28
CA VAL A 50 -0.37 -2.58 14.36
C VAL A 50 -1.79 -2.65 13.79
N LEU A 51 -2.58 -3.62 14.29
CA LEU A 51 -4.00 -3.70 13.95
C LEU A 51 -4.76 -2.50 14.53
N HIS A 52 -5.74 -2.01 13.78
CA HIS A 52 -6.52 -0.81 14.12
C HIS A 52 -5.68 0.48 14.18
N ALA A 53 -4.48 0.47 13.59
CA ALA A 53 -3.72 1.69 13.36
C ALA A 53 -4.13 2.34 12.03
N GLY A 54 -4.68 3.55 12.10
CA GLY A 54 -4.98 4.34 10.91
C GLY A 54 -5.81 5.58 11.20
N VAL A 55 -5.58 6.64 10.42
CA VAL A 55 -6.28 7.94 10.57
C VAL A 55 -7.70 7.95 10.00
N LYS A 56 -8.25 6.79 9.62
CA LYS A 56 -9.59 6.66 9.02
C LYS A 56 -10.71 6.55 10.06
N PHE A 57 -10.38 6.56 11.36
CA PHE A 57 -11.35 6.59 12.45
C PHE A 57 -11.67 8.04 12.85
N GLY A 58 -12.77 8.58 12.32
CA GLY A 58 -13.43 9.78 12.86
C GLY A 58 -12.65 11.11 12.85
N GLY A 59 -11.39 11.13 12.39
CA GLY A 59 -10.51 12.29 12.46
C GLY A 59 -9.96 12.71 11.10
N GLY A 60 -10.75 13.48 10.34
CA GLY A 60 -10.31 14.45 9.31
C GLY A 60 -9.45 14.01 8.11
N GLY A 61 -8.80 12.84 8.12
CA GLY A 61 -7.83 12.44 7.08
C GLY A 61 -8.47 12.10 5.73
N TYR A 62 -9.73 11.65 5.75
CA TYR A 62 -10.57 11.37 4.59
C TYR A 62 -12.02 11.76 4.93
N SER A 63 -12.66 12.56 4.07
CA SER A 63 -14.08 12.93 4.21
C SER A 63 -15.01 11.75 3.88
N VAL A 64 -14.57 10.85 2.98
CA VAL A 64 -15.21 9.57 2.65
C VAL A 64 -14.09 8.57 2.34
N SER A 65 -14.07 7.39 2.98
CA SER A 65 -13.14 6.30 2.65
C SER A 65 -13.83 4.94 2.67
N GLY A 66 -13.40 4.03 1.80
CA GLY A 66 -13.85 2.63 1.82
C GLY A 66 -13.17 1.81 2.93
N GLY A 67 -11.94 2.17 3.31
CA GLY A 67 -11.25 1.57 4.46
C GLY A 67 -11.68 2.24 5.77
N LEU A 68 -12.29 1.49 6.68
CA LEU A 68 -12.73 2.02 7.99
C LEU A 68 -12.16 1.26 9.19
N HIS A 69 -11.53 0.11 8.97
CA HIS A 69 -11.14 -0.79 10.06
C HIS A 69 -9.69 -0.65 10.51
N GLY A 70 -8.84 0.08 9.78
CA GLY A 70 -7.43 0.25 10.13
C GLY A 70 -6.62 -1.06 10.19
N VAL A 71 -7.01 -2.07 9.41
CA VAL A 71 -6.35 -3.40 9.41
C VAL A 71 -5.91 -3.89 8.03
N GLY A 72 -6.31 -3.21 6.95
CA GLY A 72 -6.17 -3.76 5.59
C GLY A 72 -4.73 -4.10 5.23
N ILE A 73 -3.82 -3.12 5.31
CA ILE A 73 -2.42 -3.31 4.92
C ILE A 73 -1.63 -4.13 5.93
N SER A 74 -1.93 -4.03 7.23
CA SER A 74 -1.29 -4.86 8.26
C SER A 74 -1.67 -6.34 8.09
N VAL A 75 -2.89 -6.66 7.63
CA VAL A 75 -3.27 -8.03 7.28
C VAL A 75 -2.52 -8.51 6.04
N VAL A 76 -2.40 -7.68 4.98
CA VAL A 76 -1.58 -8.04 3.81
C VAL A 76 -0.14 -8.32 4.23
N ASN A 77 0.43 -7.48 5.09
CA ASN A 77 1.77 -7.66 5.63
C ASN A 77 1.92 -8.97 6.41
N ALA A 78 0.96 -9.28 7.29
CA ALA A 78 0.96 -10.50 8.09
C ALA A 78 0.78 -11.79 7.27
N LEU A 79 0.12 -11.72 6.12
CA LEU A 79 -0.16 -12.88 5.25
C LEU A 79 0.77 -12.96 4.03
N SER A 80 1.91 -12.26 4.07
CA SER A 80 2.91 -12.25 3.00
C SER A 80 4.23 -12.79 3.51
N THR A 81 4.97 -13.50 2.65
CA THR A 81 6.36 -13.88 2.95
C THR A 81 7.28 -12.66 3.01
N ARG A 82 6.95 -11.63 2.21
CA ARG A 82 7.65 -10.36 2.16
C ARG A 82 6.71 -9.23 1.73
N VAL A 83 6.92 -8.05 2.28
CA VAL A 83 6.36 -6.79 1.77
C VAL A 83 7.47 -5.74 1.69
N ASP A 84 7.59 -5.09 0.53
CA ASP A 84 8.44 -3.92 0.33
C ASP A 84 7.55 -2.68 0.17
N THR A 85 7.69 -1.74 1.12
CA THR A 85 7.01 -0.45 1.10
C THR A 85 7.98 0.63 0.65
N VAL A 86 7.60 1.38 -0.38
CA VAL A 86 8.30 2.60 -0.82
C VAL A 86 7.35 3.78 -0.75
N VAL A 87 7.72 4.84 -0.06
CA VAL A 87 6.90 6.06 0.05
C VAL A 87 7.69 7.23 -0.50
N ARG A 88 7.06 8.03 -1.37
CA ARG A 88 7.59 9.32 -1.82
C ARG A 88 6.83 10.39 -1.08
N ARG A 89 7.50 11.09 -0.17
CA ARG A 89 6.88 12.10 0.71
C ARG A 89 7.95 12.96 1.37
N ASP A 90 7.61 14.21 1.67
CA ASP A 90 8.46 15.14 2.43
C ASP A 90 9.84 15.33 1.75
N GLY A 91 9.84 15.38 0.40
CA GLY A 91 11.00 15.63 -0.45
C GLY A 91 11.95 14.44 -0.63
N HIS A 92 11.61 13.25 -0.12
CA HIS A 92 12.50 12.09 -0.14
C HIS A 92 11.73 10.79 -0.46
N VAL A 93 12.49 9.80 -0.95
CA VAL A 93 12.04 8.41 -1.05
C VAL A 93 12.35 7.70 0.27
N TRP A 94 11.37 7.02 0.84
CA TRP A 94 11.47 6.25 2.08
C TRP A 94 11.22 4.78 1.80
N ARG A 95 12.00 3.89 2.41
CA ARG A 95 11.91 2.45 2.16
C ARG A 95 11.85 1.68 3.48
N GLN A 96 10.97 0.69 3.55
CA GLN A 96 10.97 -0.30 4.63
C GLN A 96 10.47 -1.64 4.09
N SER A 97 11.19 -2.70 4.45
CA SER A 97 10.84 -4.08 4.07
C SER A 97 10.45 -4.89 5.30
N PHE A 98 9.51 -5.81 5.10
CA PHE A 98 8.94 -6.69 6.10
C PHE A 98 9.01 -8.14 5.60
N HIS A 99 9.11 -9.09 6.52
CA HIS A 99 9.20 -10.53 6.28
C HIS A 99 8.59 -11.32 7.45
N ASP A 100 8.57 -12.64 7.38
CA ASP A 100 8.21 -13.53 8.49
C ASP A 100 6.87 -13.15 9.16
N GLY A 101 5.82 -12.95 8.36
CA GLY A 101 4.50 -12.57 8.88
C GLY A 101 4.42 -11.10 9.33
N GLY A 102 5.21 -10.22 8.70
CA GLY A 102 5.10 -8.77 8.83
C GLY A 102 6.09 -8.11 9.77
N ALA A 103 7.12 -8.82 10.23
CA ALA A 103 8.21 -8.27 11.03
C ALA A 103 9.14 -7.37 10.18
N PRO A 104 9.48 -6.14 10.63
CA PRO A 104 10.39 -5.27 9.90
C PRO A 104 11.79 -5.88 9.83
N ILE A 105 12.39 -5.87 8.63
CA ILE A 105 13.76 -6.35 8.41
C ILE A 105 14.78 -5.34 8.95
N ALA A 106 14.47 -4.05 8.80
CA ALA A 106 15.28 -2.93 9.25
C ALA A 106 14.37 -1.73 9.58
N PRO A 107 14.89 -0.71 10.30
CA PRO A 107 14.21 0.57 10.44
C PRO A 107 13.95 1.21 9.06
N ILE A 108 12.98 2.13 9.00
CA ILE A 108 12.72 2.93 7.81
C ILE A 108 13.99 3.67 7.36
N GLU A 109 14.30 3.59 6.07
CA GLU A 109 15.45 4.23 5.45
C GLU A 109 14.99 5.46 4.66
N MET A 110 15.66 6.60 4.86
CA MET A 110 15.55 7.77 4.00
C MET A 110 16.54 7.65 2.85
N GLY A 111 16.04 7.65 1.63
CA GLY A 111 16.80 7.57 0.39
C GLY A 111 17.00 8.93 -0.27
N GLU A 112 17.00 8.89 -1.60
CA GLU A 112 17.21 10.03 -2.49
C GLU A 112 16.11 11.10 -2.40
N ALA A 113 16.48 12.34 -2.75
CA ALA A 113 15.54 13.43 -2.89
C ALA A 113 14.60 13.22 -4.09
N THR A 114 13.34 13.62 -3.94
CA THR A 114 12.33 13.54 -5.00
C THR A 114 11.27 14.63 -4.82
N ASP A 115 10.74 15.12 -5.94
CA ASP A 115 9.58 16.01 -5.97
C ASP A 115 8.25 15.23 -6.13
N GLU A 116 8.33 13.91 -6.27
CA GLU A 116 7.18 13.03 -6.42
C GLU A 116 6.50 12.75 -5.07
N THR A 117 5.21 12.38 -5.13
CA THR A 117 4.46 11.84 -3.99
C THR A 117 3.83 10.50 -4.37
N GLY A 118 3.62 9.65 -3.36
CA GLY A 118 2.89 8.40 -3.59
C GLY A 118 3.35 7.27 -2.69
N THR A 119 2.66 6.13 -2.81
CA THR A 119 3.04 4.89 -2.14
C THR A 119 3.16 3.76 -3.14
N SER A 120 4.22 2.97 -3.03
CA SER A 120 4.39 1.69 -3.70
C SER A 120 4.38 0.58 -2.65
N GLN A 121 3.50 -0.40 -2.82
CA GLN A 121 3.47 -1.62 -2.02
C GLN A 121 3.76 -2.81 -2.94
N THR A 122 4.83 -3.55 -2.66
CA THR A 122 5.11 -4.82 -3.36
C THR A 122 5.03 -5.95 -2.36
N PHE A 123 4.22 -6.97 -2.62
CA PHE A 123 4.06 -8.09 -1.68
C PHE A 123 3.96 -9.44 -2.39
N TRP A 124 4.33 -10.48 -1.64
CA TRP A 124 4.31 -11.88 -2.08
C TRP A 124 3.46 -12.70 -1.11
N PRO A 125 2.27 -13.18 -1.52
CA PRO A 125 1.40 -13.97 -0.65
C PRO A 125 2.11 -15.21 -0.11
N ASP A 126 1.80 -15.60 1.13
CA ASP A 126 2.41 -16.76 1.78
C ASP A 126 1.82 -18.10 1.29
N PRO A 127 2.61 -18.97 0.62
CA PRO A 127 2.13 -20.28 0.15
C PRO A 127 1.89 -21.28 1.28
N GLU A 128 2.36 -21.03 2.51
CA GLU A 128 1.99 -21.83 3.68
C GLU A 128 0.57 -21.51 4.18
N ILE A 129 0.05 -20.32 3.84
CA ILE A 129 -1.28 -19.84 4.25
C ILE A 129 -2.31 -20.04 3.13
N PHE A 130 -1.95 -19.69 1.88
CA PHE A 130 -2.88 -19.72 0.75
C PHE A 130 -2.68 -20.97 -0.12
N GLU A 131 -3.79 -21.60 -0.53
CA GLU A 131 -3.76 -22.74 -1.47
C GLU A 131 -3.20 -22.36 -2.84
N THR A 132 -3.35 -21.10 -3.25
CA THR A 132 -2.77 -20.54 -4.47
C THR A 132 -2.28 -19.13 -4.20
N THR A 133 -1.06 -18.83 -4.65
CA THR A 133 -0.46 -17.49 -4.61
C THR A 133 -0.50 -16.79 -5.97
N ARG A 134 -0.91 -17.51 -7.02
CA ARG A 134 -0.95 -16.99 -8.38
C ARG A 134 -2.22 -16.16 -8.60
N PHE A 135 -2.03 -14.87 -8.87
CA PHE A 135 -3.13 -13.95 -9.17
C PHE A 135 -3.78 -14.22 -10.53
N ASP A 136 -5.11 -14.20 -10.57
CA ASP A 136 -5.88 -14.27 -11.82
C ASP A 136 -6.07 -12.88 -12.43
N PHE A 137 -5.58 -12.70 -13.66
CA PHE A 137 -5.61 -11.40 -14.32
C PHE A 137 -7.04 -10.92 -14.58
N GLU A 138 -7.93 -11.81 -15.02
CA GLU A 138 -9.29 -11.45 -15.41
C GLU A 138 -10.14 -11.03 -14.20
N THR A 139 -9.98 -11.72 -13.07
CA THR A 139 -10.59 -11.35 -11.78
C THR A 139 -10.18 -9.95 -11.35
N LEU A 140 -8.87 -9.66 -11.41
CA LEU A 140 -8.35 -8.33 -11.08
C LEU A 140 -8.84 -7.26 -12.06
N ARG A 141 -8.78 -7.54 -13.37
CA ARG A 141 -9.25 -6.64 -14.43
C ARG A 141 -10.72 -6.28 -14.23
N GLN A 142 -11.59 -7.26 -13.97
CA GLN A 142 -13.00 -7.04 -13.70
C GLN A 142 -13.21 -6.15 -12.46
N ARG A 143 -12.50 -6.43 -11.38
CA ARG A 143 -12.58 -5.62 -10.15
C ARG A 143 -12.13 -4.18 -10.39
N PHE A 144 -10.98 -3.98 -11.03
CA PHE A 144 -10.45 -2.65 -11.28
C PHE A 144 -11.28 -1.85 -12.28
N GLN A 145 -11.90 -2.52 -13.26
CA GLN A 145 -12.86 -1.89 -14.17
C GLN A 145 -14.08 -1.33 -13.41
N GLN A 146 -14.64 -2.09 -12.47
CA GLN A 146 -15.74 -1.62 -11.63
C GLN A 146 -15.31 -0.42 -10.77
N VAL A 147 -14.11 -0.46 -10.19
CA VAL A 147 -13.57 0.65 -9.40
C VAL A 147 -13.40 1.90 -10.28
N ALA A 148 -12.85 1.78 -11.47
CA ALA A 148 -12.68 2.89 -12.39
C ALA A 148 -14.01 3.54 -12.79
N PHE A 149 -15.07 2.74 -13.03
CA PHE A 149 -16.41 3.29 -13.33
C PHE A 149 -17.00 4.13 -12.18
N LEU A 150 -16.68 3.78 -10.93
CA LEU A 150 -17.19 4.47 -9.74
C LEU A 150 -16.36 5.70 -9.32
N ASN A 151 -15.15 5.86 -9.88
CA ASN A 151 -14.21 6.90 -9.50
C ASN A 151 -13.84 7.74 -10.72
N LYS A 152 -14.64 8.77 -10.99
CA LYS A 152 -14.42 9.67 -12.13
C LYS A 152 -13.02 10.29 -12.08
N GLY A 153 -12.27 10.13 -13.16
CA GLY A 153 -10.91 10.69 -13.31
C GLY A 153 -9.79 9.83 -12.75
N LEU A 154 -10.11 8.72 -12.06
CA LEU A 154 -9.11 7.75 -11.63
C LEU A 154 -8.75 6.81 -12.78
N THR A 155 -7.47 6.79 -13.14
CA THR A 155 -6.90 5.80 -14.07
C THR A 155 -6.35 4.63 -13.27
N ILE A 156 -6.66 3.40 -13.69
CA ILE A 156 -6.06 2.19 -13.12
C ILE A 156 -5.42 1.40 -14.26
N THR A 157 -4.11 1.21 -14.19
CA THR A 157 -3.36 0.35 -15.11
C THR A 157 -3.15 -1.01 -14.45
N LEU A 158 -3.43 -2.09 -15.19
CA LEU A 158 -3.09 -3.46 -14.79
C LEU A 158 -2.14 -4.05 -15.83
N THR A 159 -0.93 -4.37 -15.40
CA THR A 159 0.14 -4.95 -16.23
C THR A 159 0.48 -6.35 -15.71
N ASP A 160 0.69 -7.29 -16.63
CA ASP A 160 1.15 -8.64 -16.31
C ASP A 160 2.57 -8.83 -16.88
N GLU A 161 3.56 -8.98 -16.01
CA GLU A 161 4.98 -9.15 -16.35
C GLU A 161 5.48 -10.59 -16.11
N ARG A 162 4.57 -11.53 -15.83
CA ARG A 162 4.89 -12.94 -15.56
C ARG A 162 5.32 -13.72 -16.79
#